data_AF-A0A958AVH2-F1
#
_entry.id   AF-A0A958AVH2-F1
#
_cell.length_a   1.000
_cell.length_b   1.000
_cell.length_c   1.000
_cell.angle_alpha   90.00
_cell.angle_beta   90.00
_cell.angle_gamma   90.00
#
_symmetry.space_group_name_H-M   'P 1'
#
loop_
_entity.id
_entity.type
_entity.pdbx_description
1 polymer ?
#
loop_
_entity_poly.entity_id
_entity_poly.type
_entity_poly.pdbx_seq_one_letter_code
_entity_poly.pdbx_strand_id
1 'polypeptide(L)'
;PFPFFFFYRMPDTPASMHSPDGLNFTPVMSTRAMHEQIKVVEVPIPYLERVGRSKLSVVEDGMRFLNSILMTALTYNPTRILGMIGTALMGLGVLSTTYRTITRSKASRKDSQLVSWFAGLVLASAGASIFSIGALFNYVVSIFHKRPIRQGVFGTPIFKEPLESRFGWIGVGTIISGSLFYAVDVWRRWHKPRSQDVAPWFVPAASTIMVLTGIQFIASWLLSLVLGELSQREAQTEVDLGQLTQASEQQQESSSPAKVVA
;
A
#
# COMPACT_ATOMS: atom_id res chain seq x y z
N PRO A 1 -6.46 -31.48 12.18
CA PRO A 1 -7.34 -30.46 11.57
C PRO A 1 -8.79 -30.96 11.54
N PHE A 2 -9.63 -30.51 12.48
CA PHE A 2 -11.05 -30.85 12.54
C PHE A 2 -11.77 -30.32 11.29
N PRO A 3 -12.30 -31.18 10.40
CA PRO A 3 -13.13 -30.69 9.31
C PRO A 3 -14.51 -30.36 9.88
N PHE A 4 -14.88 -29.08 9.82
CA PHE A 4 -16.24 -28.65 10.10
C PHE A 4 -17.15 -29.08 8.94
N PHE A 5 -18.07 -29.99 9.21
CA PHE A 5 -19.18 -30.27 8.30
C PHE A 5 -20.32 -29.33 8.67
N PHE A 6 -20.66 -28.44 7.74
CA PHE A 6 -21.74 -27.48 7.92
C PHE A 6 -23.05 -28.05 7.39
N PHE A 7 -24.02 -28.27 8.26
CA PHE A 7 -25.40 -28.53 7.88
C PHE A 7 -26.20 -27.24 8.04
N TYR A 8 -26.72 -26.72 6.93
CA TYR A 8 -27.63 -25.57 6.93
C TYR A 8 -29.06 -26.05 6.76
N ARG A 9 -29.95 -25.64 7.66
CA ARG A 9 -31.40 -25.75 7.47
C ARG A 9 -31.87 -24.43 6.87
N MET A 10 -32.01 -24.36 5.55
CA MET A 10 -32.52 -23.17 4.87
C MET A 10 -34.01 -22.98 5.19
N PRO A 11 -34.42 -21.86 5.79
CA PRO A 11 -35.80 -21.41 5.72
C PRO A 11 -35.97 -20.65 4.40
N ASP A 12 -36.75 -21.21 3.48
CA ASP A 12 -37.29 -20.61 2.25
C ASP A 12 -36.47 -19.46 1.62
N THR A 13 -35.53 -19.77 0.72
CA THR A 13 -34.89 -18.76 -0.14
C THR A 13 -35.17 -18.99 -1.63
N PRO A 14 -35.30 -17.89 -2.42
CA PRO A 14 -35.73 -17.95 -3.82
C PRO A 14 -34.67 -18.61 -4.71
N ALA A 15 -35.13 -19.30 -5.76
CA ALA A 15 -34.37 -20.17 -6.66
C ALA A 15 -33.32 -19.48 -7.56
N SER A 16 -32.82 -18.29 -7.24
CA SER A 16 -31.97 -17.48 -8.13
C SER A 16 -30.50 -17.36 -7.72
N MET A 17 -30.03 -18.13 -6.73
CA MET A 17 -28.65 -18.00 -6.24
C MET A 17 -27.72 -19.02 -6.88
N HIS A 18 -26.77 -18.54 -7.68
CA HIS A 18 -25.67 -19.33 -8.21
C HIS A 18 -24.81 -19.82 -7.03
N SER A 19 -24.94 -21.11 -6.69
CA SER A 19 -24.16 -21.73 -5.63
C SER A 19 -22.67 -21.68 -6.02
N PRO A 20 -21.76 -21.20 -5.15
CA PRO A 20 -20.33 -21.29 -5.42
C PRO A 20 -19.92 -22.76 -5.52
N ASP A 21 -19.59 -23.22 -6.73
CA ASP A 21 -19.15 -24.60 -6.94
C ASP A 21 -17.69 -24.76 -6.49
N GLY A 22 -17.47 -25.70 -5.54
CA GLY A 22 -16.13 -26.14 -5.12
C GLY A 22 -15.72 -25.79 -3.69
N LEU A 23 -14.40 -25.75 -3.44
CA LEU A 23 -13.76 -25.62 -2.11
C LEU A 23 -14.08 -24.30 -1.37
N ASN A 24 -14.61 -23.30 -2.08
CA ASN A 24 -14.91 -21.98 -1.54
C ASN A 24 -16.31 -21.90 -0.88
N PHE A 25 -17.07 -22.99 -0.86
CA PHE A 25 -18.43 -23.02 -0.30
C PHE A 25 -18.46 -22.80 1.22
N THR A 26 -17.56 -23.46 1.96
CA THR A 26 -17.49 -23.39 3.43
C THR A 26 -17.18 -22.00 3.97
N PRO A 27 -16.21 -21.22 3.44
CA PRO A 27 -15.99 -19.86 3.93
C PRO A 27 -17.15 -18.92 3.58
N VAL A 28 -17.76 -19.05 2.40
CA VAL A 28 -18.90 -18.21 1.99
C VAL A 28 -20.10 -18.43 2.91
N MET A 29 -20.45 -19.69 3.17
CA MET A 29 -21.56 -20.02 4.05
C MET A 29 -21.29 -19.60 5.50
N SER A 30 -20.07 -19.83 6.01
CA SER A 30 -19.70 -19.44 7.39
C SER A 30 -19.78 -17.92 7.60
N THR A 31 -19.27 -17.15 6.63
CA THR A 31 -19.33 -15.68 6.68
C THR A 31 -20.78 -15.19 6.63
N ARG A 32 -21.61 -15.82 5.79
CA ARG A 32 -23.04 -15.50 5.69
C ARG A 32 -23.80 -15.80 6.97
N ALA A 33 -23.57 -16.96 7.59
CA ALA A 33 -24.21 -17.33 8.85
C ALA A 33 -23.91 -16.33 9.99
N MET A 34 -22.68 -15.82 10.02
CA MET A 34 -22.29 -14.74 10.94
C MET A 34 -22.99 -13.41 10.62
N HIS A 35 -23.11 -13.06 9.34
CA HIS A 35 -23.75 -11.82 8.89
C HIS A 35 -25.28 -11.81 9.11
N GLU A 36 -25.93 -12.96 8.88
CA GLU A 36 -27.38 -13.14 9.07
C GLU A 36 -27.75 -13.56 10.51
N GLN A 37 -26.78 -13.55 11.44
CA GLN A 37 -26.94 -13.93 12.86
C GLN A 37 -27.67 -15.28 13.06
N ILE A 38 -27.40 -16.25 12.18
CA ILE A 38 -28.01 -17.57 12.26
C ILE A 38 -27.40 -18.33 13.44
N LYS A 39 -28.26 -19.01 14.23
CA LYS A 39 -27.82 -19.82 15.36
C LYS A 39 -26.94 -20.98 14.89
N VAL A 40 -25.65 -20.90 15.17
CA VAL A 40 -24.67 -21.97 14.88
C VAL A 40 -24.59 -22.91 16.08
N VAL A 41 -24.70 -24.22 15.83
CA VAL A 41 -24.52 -25.27 16.83
C VAL A 41 -23.45 -26.24 16.32
N GLU A 42 -22.42 -26.46 17.11
CA GLU A 42 -21.36 -27.42 16.82
C GLU A 42 -21.73 -28.79 17.41
N VAL A 43 -21.81 -29.81 16.57
CA VAL A 43 -22.06 -31.20 16.98
C VAL A 43 -20.77 -31.99 16.81
N PRO A 44 -20.25 -32.66 17.86
CA PRO A 44 -19.06 -33.47 17.74
C PRO A 44 -19.34 -34.70 16.88
N ILE A 45 -18.50 -34.96 15.88
CA ILE A 45 -18.59 -36.13 15.00
C ILE A 45 -17.31 -36.98 15.19
N PRO A 46 -17.42 -38.31 15.37
CA PRO A 46 -16.26 -39.19 15.47
C PRO A 46 -15.50 -39.20 14.14
N TYR A 47 -14.20 -38.93 14.22
CA TYR A 47 -13.35 -38.85 13.03
C TYR A 47 -12.95 -40.25 12.57
N LEU A 48 -13.14 -40.52 11.28
CA LEU A 48 -12.65 -41.73 10.63
C LEU A 48 -11.36 -41.41 9.88
N GLU A 49 -10.42 -42.35 9.90
CA GLU A 49 -9.15 -42.19 9.21
C GLU A 49 -9.38 -42.04 7.69
N ARG A 50 -8.74 -41.02 7.11
CA ARG A 50 -8.98 -40.62 5.72
C ARG A 50 -8.21 -41.55 4.80
N VAL A 51 -8.91 -42.38 4.03
CA VAL A 51 -8.28 -43.28 3.04
C VAL A 51 -8.03 -42.53 1.73
N GLY A 52 -6.76 -42.24 1.41
CA GLY A 52 -6.34 -41.64 0.14
C GLY A 52 -5.12 -40.72 0.24
N ARG A 53 -4.45 -40.45 -0.89
CA ARG A 53 -3.36 -39.45 -0.97
C ARG A 53 -3.93 -38.04 -1.14
N SER A 54 -3.20 -37.03 -0.64
CA SER A 54 -3.55 -35.62 -0.80
C SER A 54 -3.76 -35.29 -2.28
N LYS A 55 -4.99 -34.88 -2.63
CA LYS A 55 -5.33 -34.38 -3.97
C LYS A 55 -5.00 -32.89 -4.17
N LEU A 56 -4.50 -32.23 -3.13
CA LEU A 56 -4.01 -30.85 -3.21
C LEU A 56 -2.52 -30.87 -3.54
N SER A 57 -2.13 -30.14 -4.60
CA SER A 57 -0.74 -29.84 -4.89
C SER A 57 -0.35 -28.61 -4.07
N VAL A 58 0.51 -28.80 -3.07
CA VAL A 58 0.88 -27.73 -2.10
C VAL A 58 1.39 -26.46 -2.79
N VAL A 59 2.09 -26.61 -3.92
CA VAL A 59 2.73 -25.50 -4.64
C VAL A 59 1.75 -24.79 -5.58
N GLU A 60 1.06 -25.51 -6.48
CA GLU A 60 0.15 -24.88 -7.45
C GLU A 60 -1.09 -24.31 -6.76
N ASP A 61 -1.72 -25.07 -5.87
CA ASP A 61 -2.86 -24.56 -5.11
C ASP A 61 -2.43 -23.43 -4.17
N GLY A 62 -1.25 -23.55 -3.55
CA GLY A 62 -0.67 -22.51 -2.70
C GLY A 62 -0.45 -21.19 -3.44
N MET A 63 0.11 -21.22 -4.66
CA MET A 63 0.31 -20.04 -5.50
C MET A 63 -1.02 -19.42 -5.96
N ARG A 64 -2.03 -20.24 -6.27
CA ARG A 64 -3.36 -19.76 -6.68
C ARG A 64 -4.09 -19.05 -5.54
N PHE A 65 -4.01 -19.60 -4.33
CA PHE A 65 -4.53 -18.97 -3.12
C PHE A 65 -3.78 -17.68 -2.78
N LEU A 66 -2.44 -17.69 -2.84
CA LEU A 66 -1.61 -16.51 -2.61
C LEU A 66 -1.96 -15.38 -3.58
N ASN A 67 -2.10 -15.69 -4.88
CA ASN A 67 -2.47 -14.71 -5.89
C ASN A 67 -3.86 -14.10 -5.61
N SER A 68 -4.83 -14.93 -5.20
CA SER A 68 -6.18 -14.46 -4.86
C SER A 68 -6.17 -13.53 -3.64
N ILE A 69 -5.38 -13.87 -2.61
CA ILE A 69 -5.21 -13.04 -1.41
C ILE A 69 -4.47 -11.74 -1.77
N LEU A 70 -3.41 -11.80 -2.58
CA LEU A 70 -2.64 -10.64 -3.02
C LEU A 70 -3.51 -9.68 -3.84
N MET A 71 -4.27 -10.19 -4.82
CA MET A 71 -5.15 -9.35 -5.63
C MET A 71 -6.28 -8.72 -4.81
N THR A 72 -6.89 -9.48 -3.90
CA THR A 72 -7.91 -8.95 -2.99
C THR A 72 -7.30 -7.88 -2.06
N ALA A 73 -6.14 -8.16 -1.47
CA ALA A 73 -5.48 -7.21 -0.57
C ALA A 73 -4.96 -5.97 -1.31
N LEU A 74 -4.49 -6.09 -2.56
CA LEU A 74 -4.13 -4.95 -3.41
C LEU A 74 -5.36 -4.12 -3.80
N THR A 75 -6.52 -4.74 -3.96
CA THR A 75 -7.78 -4.04 -4.26
C THR A 75 -8.28 -3.23 -3.06
N TYR A 76 -8.12 -3.76 -1.83
CA TYR A 76 -8.69 -3.14 -0.62
C TYR A 76 -7.69 -2.33 0.24
N ASN A 77 -6.43 -2.77 0.38
CA ASN A 77 -5.39 -2.07 1.15
C ASN A 77 -3.98 -2.33 0.57
N PRO A 78 -3.71 -1.78 -0.63
CA PRO A 78 -2.46 -2.00 -1.36
C PRO A 78 -1.24 -1.44 -0.64
N THR A 79 -1.42 -0.42 0.19
CA THR A 79 -0.34 0.31 0.85
C THR A 79 0.24 -0.40 2.03
N ARG A 80 -0.56 -1.26 2.66
CA ARG A 80 -0.03 -2.14 3.68
C ARG A 80 1.00 -3.08 3.07
N ILE A 81 0.68 -3.75 1.96
CA ILE A 81 1.60 -4.70 1.32
C ILE A 81 2.80 -3.98 0.71
N LEU A 82 2.55 -3.02 -0.20
CA LEU A 82 3.62 -2.30 -0.88
C LEU A 82 4.45 -1.44 0.07
N GLY A 83 3.80 -0.81 1.06
CA GLY A 83 4.48 -0.02 2.08
C GLY A 83 5.35 -0.86 3.01
N MET A 84 4.87 -2.03 3.47
CA MET A 84 5.69 -2.96 4.27
C MET A 84 6.89 -3.48 3.49
N ILE A 85 6.69 -3.89 2.22
CA ILE A 85 7.78 -4.36 1.37
C ILE A 85 8.80 -3.23 1.12
N GLY A 86 8.32 -2.04 0.76
CA GLY A 86 9.18 -0.88 0.50
C GLY A 86 9.99 -0.46 1.73
N THR A 87 9.35 -0.38 2.90
CA THR A 87 10.02 -0.04 4.17
C THR A 87 11.01 -1.12 4.61
N ALA A 88 10.67 -2.41 4.44
CA ALA A 88 11.58 -3.51 4.72
C ALA A 88 12.82 -3.46 3.82
N LEU A 89 12.66 -3.27 2.52
CA LEU A 89 13.77 -3.14 1.57
C LEU A 89 14.63 -1.91 1.86
N MET A 90 14.00 -0.77 2.16
CA MET A 90 14.70 0.44 2.55
C MET A 90 15.53 0.24 3.82
N GLY A 91 14.93 -0.40 4.84
CA GLY A 91 15.60 -0.77 6.09
C GLY A 91 16.78 -1.71 5.87
N LEU A 92 16.64 -2.73 5.02
CA LEU A 92 17.73 -3.64 4.66
C LEU A 92 18.86 -2.92 3.89
N GLY A 93 18.54 -1.98 3.00
CA GLY A 93 19.53 -1.16 2.31
C GLY A 93 20.35 -0.29 3.28
N VAL A 94 19.68 0.38 4.21
CA VAL A 94 20.35 1.19 5.25
C VAL A 94 21.14 0.31 6.21
N LEU A 95 20.59 -0.83 6.64
CA LEU A 95 21.26 -1.74 7.56
C LEU A 95 22.49 -2.37 6.92
N SER A 96 22.43 -2.78 5.65
CA SER A 96 23.56 -3.38 4.93
C SER A 96 24.71 -2.39 4.73
N THR A 97 24.41 -1.14 4.33
CA THR A 97 25.42 -0.08 4.20
C THR A 97 26.03 0.30 5.56
N THR A 98 25.22 0.42 6.61
CA THR A 98 25.67 0.74 7.97
C THR A 98 26.51 -0.38 8.58
N TYR A 99 26.03 -1.62 8.48
CA TYR A 99 26.74 -2.82 8.95
C TYR A 99 28.12 -2.93 8.31
N ARG A 100 28.22 -2.72 6.98
CA ARG A 100 29.51 -2.74 6.28
C ARG A 100 30.43 -1.59 6.68
N THR A 101 29.88 -0.44 7.05
CA THR A 101 30.65 0.72 7.52
C THR A 101 31.24 0.48 8.91
N ILE A 102 30.50 -0.17 9.81
CA ILE A 102 30.93 -0.47 11.18
C ILE A 102 31.93 -1.63 11.20
N THR A 103 31.69 -2.70 10.45
CA THR A 103 32.53 -3.92 10.42
C THR A 103 33.80 -3.78 9.58
N ARG A 104 34.30 -2.54 9.41
CA ARG A 104 35.45 -2.22 8.56
C ARG A 104 36.71 -2.93 9.07
N SER A 105 37.03 -4.09 8.49
CA SER A 105 38.31 -4.75 8.73
C SER A 105 39.39 -4.13 7.83
N LYS A 106 40.58 -3.89 8.38
CA LYS A 106 41.75 -3.39 7.61
C LYS A 106 42.20 -4.35 6.49
N ALA A 107 41.72 -5.60 6.52
CA ALA A 107 42.08 -6.67 5.59
C ALA A 107 41.12 -6.81 4.39
N SER A 108 39.96 -6.14 4.39
CA SER A 108 39.02 -6.24 3.27
C SER A 108 39.50 -5.39 2.08
N ARG A 109 39.54 -5.98 0.87
CA ARG A 109 39.84 -5.25 -0.37
C ARG A 109 38.95 -4.02 -0.46
N LYS A 110 39.55 -2.84 -0.63
CA LYS A 110 38.85 -1.53 -0.77
C LYS A 110 37.68 -1.61 -1.79
N ASP A 111 37.81 -2.44 -2.83
CA ASP A 111 36.79 -2.63 -3.87
C ASP A 111 35.51 -3.32 -3.39
N SER A 112 35.59 -4.33 -2.52
CA SER A 112 34.40 -5.06 -2.04
C SER A 112 33.50 -4.21 -1.15
N GLN A 113 34.11 -3.26 -0.44
CA GLN A 113 33.41 -2.31 0.42
C GLN A 113 32.60 -1.31 -0.40
N LEU A 114 33.17 -0.77 -1.49
CA LEU A 114 32.49 0.16 -2.40
C LEU A 114 31.26 -0.50 -3.07
N VAL A 115 31.40 -1.74 -3.53
CA VAL A 115 30.29 -2.51 -4.12
C VAL A 115 29.16 -2.71 -3.12
N SER A 116 29.49 -2.99 -1.85
CA SER A 116 28.48 -3.20 -0.81
C SER A 116 27.71 -1.91 -0.46
N TRP A 117 28.41 -0.77 -0.40
CA TRP A 117 27.77 0.53 -0.21
C TRP A 117 26.87 0.90 -1.38
N PHE A 118 27.33 0.66 -2.61
CA PHE A 118 26.52 0.90 -3.81
C PHE A 118 25.26 0.03 -3.82
N ALA A 119 25.42 -1.28 -3.55
CA ALA A 119 24.31 -2.22 -3.50
C ALA A 119 23.26 -1.84 -2.45
N GLY A 120 23.70 -1.46 -1.25
CA GLY A 120 22.77 -1.03 -0.19
C GLY A 120 22.07 0.29 -0.50
N LEU A 121 22.73 1.22 -1.20
CA LEU A 121 22.13 2.48 -1.66
C LEU A 121 21.09 2.24 -2.75
N VAL A 122 21.38 1.39 -3.73
CA VAL A 122 20.41 0.97 -4.77
C VAL A 122 19.21 0.26 -4.14
N LEU A 123 19.45 -0.65 -3.19
CA LEU A 123 18.38 -1.36 -2.49
C LEU A 123 17.49 -0.40 -1.69
N ALA A 124 18.10 0.60 -1.03
CA ALA A 124 17.38 1.64 -0.32
C ALA A 124 16.53 2.50 -1.27
N SER A 125 17.09 2.92 -2.40
CA SER A 125 16.34 3.67 -3.43
C SER A 125 15.20 2.85 -4.03
N ALA A 126 15.39 1.56 -4.26
CA ALA A 126 14.34 0.69 -4.76
C ALA A 126 13.19 0.55 -3.74
N GLY A 127 13.52 0.37 -2.46
CA GLY A 127 12.54 0.35 -1.37
C GLY A 127 11.76 1.66 -1.26
N ALA A 128 12.44 2.80 -1.38
CA ALA A 128 11.83 4.13 -1.42
C ALA A 128 10.84 4.29 -2.58
N SER A 129 11.20 3.84 -3.79
CA SER A 129 10.31 3.87 -4.96
C SER A 129 9.05 3.02 -4.76
N ILE A 130 9.21 1.80 -4.26
CA ILE A 130 8.06 0.89 -3.97
C ILE A 130 7.15 1.50 -2.91
N PHE A 131 7.73 2.10 -1.87
CA PHE A 131 6.97 2.80 -0.83
C PHE A 131 6.18 3.99 -1.40
N SER A 132 6.80 4.78 -2.26
CA SER A 132 6.15 5.92 -2.95
C SER A 132 4.97 5.45 -3.80
N ILE A 133 5.15 4.38 -4.59
CA ILE A 133 4.08 3.81 -5.42
C ILE A 133 2.94 3.29 -4.54
N GLY A 134 3.27 2.60 -3.45
CA GLY A 134 2.30 2.19 -2.45
C GLY A 134 1.48 3.39 -1.98
N ALA A 135 2.13 4.43 -1.45
CA ALA A 135 1.45 5.63 -0.96
C ALA A 135 0.52 6.28 -2.00
N LEU A 136 0.96 6.40 -3.26
CA LEU A 136 0.14 6.93 -4.35
C LEU A 136 -1.10 6.08 -4.62
N PHE A 137 -0.93 4.77 -4.65
CA PHE A 137 -2.03 3.87 -4.94
C PHE A 137 -3.04 3.81 -3.77
N ASN A 138 -2.62 4.08 -2.52
CA ASN A 138 -3.56 4.39 -1.40
C ASN A 138 -4.51 5.50 -1.80
N TYR A 139 -3.91 6.56 -2.32
CA TYR A 139 -4.57 7.84 -2.52
C TYR A 139 -5.63 7.67 -3.60
N VAL A 140 -5.24 7.05 -4.70
CA VAL A 140 -6.14 6.66 -5.79
C VAL A 140 -7.28 5.78 -5.27
N VAL A 141 -7.00 4.69 -4.55
CA VAL A 141 -8.05 3.78 -4.04
C VAL A 141 -8.99 4.49 -3.06
N SER A 142 -8.46 5.40 -2.22
CA SER A 142 -9.25 6.16 -1.26
C SER A 142 -10.21 7.17 -1.90
N ILE A 143 -9.90 7.65 -3.11
CA ILE A 143 -10.80 8.50 -3.90
C ILE A 143 -11.97 7.68 -4.45
N PHE A 144 -11.73 6.46 -4.93
CA PHE A 144 -12.76 5.63 -5.54
C PHE A 144 -13.68 4.92 -4.53
N HIS A 145 -13.20 4.65 -3.32
CA HIS A 145 -14.00 3.97 -2.29
C HIS A 145 -14.46 4.97 -1.23
N LYS A 146 -15.70 5.50 -1.36
CA LYS A 146 -16.40 6.38 -0.39
C LYS A 146 -16.57 5.79 1.04
N ARG A 147 -15.94 4.64 1.37
CA ARG A 147 -15.92 4.10 2.74
C ARG A 147 -14.53 4.31 3.36
N PRO A 148 -14.42 5.04 4.48
CA PRO A 148 -13.15 5.30 5.13
C PRO A 148 -12.64 4.04 5.82
N ILE A 149 -12.00 3.14 5.07
CA ILE A 149 -11.24 2.04 5.67
C ILE A 149 -9.91 2.65 6.14
N ARG A 150 -9.97 3.37 7.26
CA ARG A 150 -8.81 3.91 7.98
C ARG A 150 -7.96 2.75 8.52
N GLN A 151 -7.11 2.19 7.68
CA GLN A 151 -6.08 1.25 8.09
C GLN A 151 -4.74 1.74 7.57
N GLY A 152 -4.05 2.55 8.37
CA GLY A 152 -2.67 2.97 8.10
C GLY A 152 -1.73 1.78 7.96
N VAL A 153 -0.50 2.06 7.48
CA VAL A 153 0.57 1.08 7.19
C VAL A 153 0.81 0.08 8.34
N PHE A 154 0.47 0.44 9.58
CA PHE A 154 0.64 -0.37 10.81
C PHE A 154 -0.66 -0.65 11.60
N GLY A 155 -1.85 -0.51 11.02
CA GLY A 155 -3.12 -0.79 11.72
C GLY A 155 -3.51 0.23 12.81
N THR A 156 -2.57 1.06 13.27
CA THR A 156 -2.81 2.30 14.02
C THR A 156 -2.40 3.51 13.17
N PRO A 157 -3.13 4.63 13.23
CA PRO A 157 -2.73 5.86 12.56
C PRO A 157 -1.51 6.45 13.29
N ILE A 158 -0.30 6.12 12.82
CA ILE A 158 0.95 6.68 13.36
C ILE A 158 1.04 8.19 13.09
N PHE A 159 0.35 8.70 12.07
CA PHE A 159 0.29 10.13 11.74
C PHE A 159 -1.17 10.61 11.69
N LYS A 160 -1.50 11.60 12.52
CA LYS A 160 -2.81 12.26 12.57
C LYS A 160 -3.06 13.22 11.41
N GLU A 161 -2.01 13.55 10.66
CA GLU A 161 -2.02 14.37 9.46
C GLU A 161 -1.62 13.52 8.26
N PRO A 162 -2.16 13.80 7.04
CA PRO A 162 -1.77 13.06 5.86
C PRO A 162 -0.26 13.17 5.66
N LEU A 163 0.40 12.01 5.58
CA LEU A 163 1.84 11.87 5.37
C LEU A 163 2.32 12.62 4.11
N GLU A 164 1.38 12.86 3.18
CA GLU A 164 1.49 13.68 1.98
C GLU A 164 2.08 15.06 2.27
N SER A 165 1.68 15.75 3.35
CA SER A 165 2.22 17.08 3.70
C SER A 165 3.73 17.10 3.99
N ARG A 166 4.28 15.97 4.46
CA ARG A 166 5.69 15.83 4.86
C ARG A 166 6.54 15.20 3.76
N PHE A 167 5.93 14.48 2.81
CA PHE A 167 6.63 13.86 1.68
C PHE A 167 7.39 14.89 0.82
N GLY A 168 6.80 16.06 0.59
CA GLY A 168 7.47 17.15 -0.14
C GLY A 168 8.77 17.60 0.54
N TRP A 169 8.73 17.80 1.87
CA TRP A 169 9.91 18.18 2.65
C TRP A 169 10.96 17.08 2.72
N ILE A 170 10.55 15.82 2.81
CA ILE A 170 11.47 14.66 2.77
C ILE A 170 12.16 14.56 1.40
N GLY A 171 11.41 14.78 0.30
CA GLY A 171 11.96 14.81 -1.06
C GLY A 171 13.00 15.92 -1.23
N VAL A 172 12.65 17.15 -0.84
CA VAL A 172 13.57 18.31 -0.88
C VAL A 172 14.81 18.06 -0.02
N GLY A 173 14.65 17.54 1.20
CA GLY A 173 15.76 17.19 2.08
C GLY A 173 16.70 16.15 1.47
N THR A 174 16.14 15.16 0.76
CA THR A 174 16.93 14.12 0.08
C THR A 174 17.72 14.69 -1.10
N ILE A 175 17.13 15.58 -1.90
CA ILE A 175 17.83 16.28 -3.00
C ILE A 175 18.97 17.13 -2.45
N ILE A 176 18.70 17.95 -1.43
CA ILE A 176 19.71 18.80 -0.79
C ILE A 176 20.85 17.94 -0.25
N SER A 177 20.54 16.83 0.42
CA SER A 177 21.55 15.89 0.92
C SER A 177 22.40 15.31 -0.22
N GLY A 178 21.80 14.88 -1.33
CA GLY A 178 22.51 14.34 -2.48
C GLY A 178 23.41 15.38 -3.17
N SER A 179 22.90 16.59 -3.37
CA SER A 179 23.66 17.71 -3.94
C SER A 179 24.81 18.15 -3.03
N LEU A 180 24.60 18.18 -1.72
CA LEU A 180 25.61 18.56 -0.75
C LEU A 180 26.71 17.49 -0.64
N PHE A 181 26.34 16.21 -0.73
CA PHE A 181 27.30 15.10 -0.79
C PHE A 181 28.22 15.22 -2.02
N TYR A 182 27.66 15.56 -3.19
CA TYR A 182 28.44 15.81 -4.41
C TYR A 182 29.32 17.07 -4.29
N ALA A 183 28.77 18.18 -3.78
CA ALA A 183 29.50 19.45 -3.63
C ALA A 183 30.70 19.32 -2.68
N VAL A 184 30.54 18.59 -1.56
CA VAL A 184 31.63 18.30 -0.62
C VAL A 184 32.73 17.46 -1.28
N ASP A 185 32.38 16.50 -2.14
CA ASP A 185 33.37 15.70 -2.87
C ASP A 185 34.16 16.53 -3.87
N VAL A 186 33.47 17.36 -4.67
CA VAL A 186 34.10 18.28 -5.62
C VAL A 186 35.02 19.27 -4.90
N TRP A 187 34.57 19.85 -3.78
CA TRP A 187 35.38 20.75 -2.97
C TRP A 187 36.65 20.06 -2.45
N ARG A 188 36.54 18.85 -1.88
CA ARG A 188 37.71 18.09 -1.40
C ARG A 188 38.70 17.77 -2.52
N ARG A 189 38.21 17.38 -3.71
CA ARG A 189 39.05 17.13 -4.89
C ARG A 189 39.83 18.37 -5.30
N TRP A 190 39.22 19.55 -5.18
CA TRP A 190 39.84 20.82 -5.51
C TRP A 190 40.96 21.21 -4.53
N HIS A 191 40.80 20.91 -3.23
CA HIS A 191 41.80 21.24 -2.20
C HIS A 191 42.90 20.17 -2.03
N LYS A 192 42.65 18.91 -2.39
CA LYS A 192 43.64 17.82 -2.30
C LYS A 192 43.55 16.90 -3.53
N PRO A 193 44.27 17.23 -4.62
CA PRO A 193 44.24 16.43 -5.87
C PRO A 193 44.82 15.02 -5.75
N ARG A 194 45.58 14.72 -4.68
CA ARG A 194 46.51 13.58 -4.62
C ARG A 194 46.06 12.42 -3.72
N SER A 195 44.92 12.53 -3.01
CA SER A 195 44.37 11.44 -2.19
C SER A 195 43.28 10.68 -2.94
N GLN A 196 43.67 9.82 -3.89
CA GLN A 196 42.75 8.87 -4.55
C GLN A 196 42.49 7.66 -3.63
N ASP A 197 41.68 7.84 -2.59
CA ASP A 197 41.31 6.73 -1.69
C ASP A 197 39.98 6.06 -2.04
N VAL A 198 39.15 6.67 -2.90
CA VAL A 198 37.86 6.14 -3.37
C VAL A 198 37.76 6.18 -4.89
N ALA A 199 37.05 5.21 -5.47
CA ALA A 199 36.87 5.13 -6.90
C ALA A 199 36.15 6.40 -7.42
N PRO A 200 36.67 7.08 -8.48
CA PRO A 200 36.16 8.38 -8.94
C PRO A 200 34.68 8.38 -9.31
N TRP A 201 34.14 7.22 -9.71
CA TRP A 201 32.78 7.02 -10.19
C TRP A 201 31.74 6.86 -9.06
N PHE A 202 32.15 6.40 -7.86
CA PHE A 202 31.20 6.03 -6.81
C PHE A 202 30.44 7.23 -6.28
N VAL A 203 31.15 8.33 -6.00
CA VAL A 203 30.54 9.52 -5.38
C VAL A 203 29.53 10.21 -6.33
N PRO A 204 29.84 10.44 -7.62
CA PRO A 204 28.86 10.93 -8.58
C PRO A 204 27.65 9.99 -8.78
N ALA A 205 27.88 8.66 -8.78
CA ALA A 205 26.80 7.69 -8.93
C ALA A 205 25.86 7.70 -7.72
N ALA A 206 26.41 7.70 -6.51
CA ALA A 206 25.65 7.74 -5.27
C ALA A 206 24.82 9.03 -5.15
N SER A 207 25.40 10.20 -5.45
CA SER A 207 24.67 11.47 -5.42
C SER A 207 23.54 11.51 -6.44
N THR A 208 23.76 10.96 -7.64
CA THR A 208 22.74 10.90 -8.69
C THR A 208 21.53 10.08 -8.24
N ILE A 209 21.76 8.88 -7.69
CA ILE A 209 20.66 8.04 -7.20
C ILE A 209 19.88 8.77 -6.10
N MET A 210 20.56 9.42 -5.16
CA MET A 210 19.93 10.17 -4.07
C MET A 210 19.05 11.31 -4.59
N VAL A 211 19.54 12.07 -5.57
CA VAL A 211 18.78 13.15 -6.22
C VAL A 211 17.57 12.59 -6.98
N LEU A 212 17.73 11.50 -7.73
CA LEU A 212 16.63 10.85 -8.46
C LEU A 212 15.54 10.33 -7.51
N THR A 213 15.91 9.72 -6.38
CA THR A 213 14.95 9.31 -5.35
C THR A 213 14.21 10.52 -4.78
N GLY A 214 14.91 11.63 -4.53
CA GLY A 214 14.29 12.87 -4.06
C GLY A 214 13.30 13.47 -5.06
N ILE A 215 13.64 13.50 -6.35
CA ILE A 215 12.74 13.93 -7.42
C ILE A 215 11.50 13.04 -7.49
N GLN A 216 11.67 11.72 -7.38
CA GLN A 216 10.56 10.76 -7.37
C GLN A 216 9.55 11.05 -6.26
N PHE A 217 10.02 11.38 -5.05
CA PHE A 217 9.13 11.75 -3.94
C PHE A 217 8.41 13.07 -4.16
N ILE A 218 9.05 14.07 -4.77
CA ILE A 218 8.40 15.34 -5.12
C ILE A 218 7.32 15.10 -6.19
N ALA A 219 7.61 14.30 -7.22
CA ALA A 219 6.65 13.97 -8.26
C ALA A 219 5.43 13.24 -7.67
N SER A 220 5.67 12.28 -6.78
CA SER A 220 4.62 11.57 -6.04
C SER A 220 3.77 12.52 -5.19
N TRP A 221 4.40 13.46 -4.49
CA TRP A 221 3.68 14.44 -3.69
C TRP A 221 2.82 15.39 -4.55
N LEU A 222 3.39 15.90 -5.64
CA LEU A 222 2.68 16.77 -6.58
C LEU A 222 1.46 16.06 -7.18
N LEU A 223 1.60 14.78 -7.53
CA LEU A 223 0.49 13.97 -8.02
C LEU A 223 -0.62 13.84 -6.97
N SER A 224 -0.28 13.55 -5.70
CA SER A 224 -1.28 13.49 -4.63
C SER A 224 -1.99 14.83 -4.40
N LEU A 225 -1.27 15.95 -4.50
CA LEU A 225 -1.86 17.29 -4.35
C LEU A 225 -2.89 17.58 -5.43
N VAL A 226 -2.54 17.32 -6.70
CA VAL A 226 -3.42 17.56 -7.84
C VAL A 226 -4.66 16.67 -7.78
N LEU A 227 -4.50 15.39 -7.46
CA LEU A 227 -5.62 14.45 -7.30
C LEU A 227 -6.55 14.87 -6.15
N GLY A 228 -5.99 15.36 -5.04
CA GLY A 228 -6.77 15.85 -3.90
C GLY A 228 -7.63 17.04 -4.26
N GLU A 229 -7.01 18.03 -4.88
CA GLU A 229 -7.67 19.25 -5.34
C GLU A 229 -8.80 18.93 -6.33
N LEU A 230 -8.58 18.02 -7.29
CA LEU A 230 -9.61 17.61 -8.25
C LEU A 230 -10.79 16.91 -7.56
N SER A 231 -10.51 15.99 -6.62
CA SER A 231 -11.56 15.28 -5.88
C SER A 231 -12.41 16.22 -5.00
N GLN A 232 -11.78 17.24 -4.41
CA GLN A 232 -12.47 18.21 -3.57
C GLN A 232 -13.38 19.13 -4.39
N ARG A 233 -12.96 19.50 -5.61
CA ARG A 233 -13.79 20.27 -6.56
C ARG A 233 -15.01 19.49 -7.02
N GLU A 234 -14.85 18.19 -7.31
CA GLU A 234 -15.99 17.34 -7.66
C GLU A 234 -16.99 17.21 -6.50
N ALA A 235 -16.48 17.00 -5.28
CA ALA A 235 -17.32 16.92 -4.08
C ALA A 235 -18.09 18.23 -3.80
N GLN A 236 -17.46 19.39 -4.00
CA GLN A 236 -18.13 20.69 -3.88
C GLN A 236 -19.21 20.88 -4.94
N THR A 237 -18.94 20.47 -6.18
CA THR A 237 -19.89 20.57 -7.28
C THR A 237 -21.13 19.68 -7.04
N GLU A 238 -20.94 18.47 -6.48
CA GLU A 238 -22.03 17.55 -6.12
C GLU A 238 -22.94 18.16 -5.02
N VAL A 239 -22.33 18.85 -4.03
CA VAL A 239 -23.08 19.56 -2.97
C VAL A 239 -23.85 20.76 -3.52
N ASP A 240 -23.22 21.58 -4.35
CA ASP A 240 -23.86 22.78 -4.93
C ASP A 240 -25.03 22.40 -5.85
N LEU A 241 -24.89 21.36 -6.68
CA LEU A 241 -25.99 20.82 -7.50
C LEU A 241 -27.14 20.26 -6.65
N GLY A 242 -26.83 19.58 -5.56
CA GLY A 242 -27.84 19.07 -4.62
C GLY A 242 -28.64 20.21 -3.96
N GLN A 243 -27.95 21.29 -3.55
CA GLN A 243 -28.59 22.47 -2.97
C GLN A 243 -29.49 23.20 -3.97
N LEU A 244 -29.05 23.34 -5.23
CA LEU A 244 -29.87 23.93 -6.30
C LEU A 244 -31.13 23.10 -6.59
N THR A 245 -31.01 21.77 -6.57
CA THR A 245 -32.15 20.87 -6.76
C THR A 245 -33.17 21.04 -5.63
N GLN A 246 -32.73 21.07 -4.37
CA GLN A 246 -33.60 21.30 -3.21
C GLN A 246 -34.27 22.68 -3.23
N ALA A 247 -33.53 23.72 -3.63
CA ALA A 247 -34.09 25.07 -3.76
C ALA A 247 -35.19 25.14 -4.84
N SER A 248 -35.00 24.42 -5.96
CA SER A 248 -36.01 24.36 -7.02
C SER A 248 -37.28 23.61 -6.60
N GLU A 249 -37.17 22.52 -5.84
CA GLU A 249 -38.31 21.76 -5.31
C GLU A 249 -39.14 22.60 -4.31
N GLN A 250 -38.47 23.34 -3.42
CA GLN A 250 -39.15 24.23 -2.46
C GLN A 250 -39.89 25.39 -3.14
N GLN A 251 -39.33 25.96 -4.21
CA GLN A 251 -40.03 26.99 -4.99
C GLN A 251 -41.26 26.41 -5.69
N GLN A 252 -41.15 25.19 -6.22
CA GLN A 252 -42.26 24.53 -6.92
C GLN A 252 -43.42 24.17 -5.97
N GLU A 253 -43.12 23.73 -4.75
CA GLU A 253 -44.12 23.44 -3.72
C GLU A 253 -44.83 24.70 -3.21
N SER A 254 -44.12 25.84 -3.09
CA SER A 254 -44.74 27.13 -2.73
C SER A 254 -45.62 27.74 -3.82
N SER A 255 -45.40 27.35 -5.08
CA SER A 255 -46.11 27.90 -6.25
C SER A 255 -47.33 27.07 -6.68
N SER A 256 -47.56 25.91 -6.06
CA SER A 256 -48.74 25.08 -6.34
C SER A 256 -49.98 25.75 -5.73
N PRO A 257 -50.95 26.23 -6.53
CA PRO A 257 -52.11 26.90 -6.00
C PRO A 257 -52.92 25.90 -5.18
N ALA A 258 -53.22 26.27 -3.94
CA ALA A 258 -54.08 25.53 -3.04
C ALA A 258 -55.29 24.99 -3.82
N LYS A 259 -55.43 23.66 -3.87
CA LYS A 259 -56.68 23.02 -4.26
C LYS A 259 -57.76 23.59 -3.35
N VAL A 260 -58.58 24.48 -3.91
CA VAL A 260 -59.83 24.93 -3.33
C VAL A 260 -60.69 23.69 -3.16
N VAL A 261 -60.75 23.22 -1.92
CA VAL A 261 -61.74 22.26 -1.47
C VAL A 261 -63.07 23.01 -1.49
N ALA A 262 -63.93 22.63 -2.42
CA ALA A 262 -65.35 22.94 -2.46
C ALA A 262 -66.10 21.60 -2.57
#